data_AF-A0A352AI97-F1
#
_entry.id   AF-A0A352AI97-F1
#
_cell.length_a   1.000
_cell.length_b   1.000
_cell.length_c   1.000
_cell.angle_alpha   90.00
_cell.angle_beta   90.00
_cell.angle_gamma   90.00
#
_symmetry.space_group_name_H-M   'P 1'
#
loop_
_entity.id
_entity.type
_entity.pdbx_description
1 polymer ?
#
loop_
_entity_poly.entity_id
_entity_poly.type
_entity_poly.pdbx_seq_one_letter_code
_entity_poly.pdbx_strand_id
1 'polypeptide(L)'
;MAEELTGKPPIFGGSTGGLLTKAQVEEKYAITWTSPKQQVFEMPTGGSAVMNEGDNLLYLARKEQCLALATQLKTQFKPKIDKYKIYRIYANGEIQYLHPADGVLPEKVNQGRPYVGKIDRSIGQNPEPATIKFSGKKTYDP
;
A
#
# COMPACT_ATOMS: atom_id res chain seq x y z
N MET A 1 -23.61 -0.45 0.76
CA MET A 1 -23.33 0.98 0.52
C MET A 1 -21.84 1.06 0.29
N ALA A 2 -21.39 1.31 -0.94
CA ALA A 2 -19.95 1.45 -1.21
C ALA A 2 -19.45 2.67 -0.41
N GLU A 3 -18.49 2.48 0.50
CA GLU A 3 -17.88 3.59 1.22
C GLU A 3 -17.23 4.54 0.21
N GLU A 4 -17.71 5.78 0.13
CA GLU A 4 -17.17 6.76 -0.80
C GLU A 4 -15.85 7.31 -0.27
N LEU A 5 -14.80 7.27 -1.10
CA LEU A 5 -13.51 7.85 -0.74
C LEU A 5 -13.58 9.37 -0.85
N THR A 6 -13.42 10.06 0.28
CA THR A 6 -13.41 11.51 0.34
C THR A 6 -11.98 12.06 0.25
N GLY A 7 -11.78 13.12 -0.53
CA GLY A 7 -10.51 13.86 -0.58
C GLY A 7 -10.35 14.65 -1.87
N LYS A 8 -9.46 15.63 -1.87
CA LYS A 8 -9.16 16.44 -3.06
C LYS A 8 -8.00 15.82 -3.85
N PRO A 9 -8.09 15.75 -5.19
CA PRO A 9 -6.95 15.36 -6.00
C PRO A 9 -5.83 16.41 -5.87
N PRO A 10 -4.56 15.99 -5.69
CA PRO A 10 -3.43 16.91 -5.74
C PRO A 10 -3.37 17.69 -7.06
N ILE A 11 -2.82 18.90 -7.03
CA ILE A 11 -2.65 19.74 -8.21
C ILE A 11 -1.48 19.17 -9.03
N PHE A 12 -1.79 18.62 -10.19
CA PHE A 12 -0.83 18.01 -11.09
C PHE A 12 -1.30 18.13 -12.55
N GLY A 13 -0.38 18.47 -13.47
CA GLY A 13 -0.69 18.65 -14.89
C GLY A 13 -0.92 17.34 -15.65
N GLY A 14 -0.74 16.19 -15.00
CA GLY A 14 -0.83 14.87 -15.63
C GLY A 14 0.55 14.32 -16.02
N SER A 15 0.61 12.99 -16.18
CA SER A 15 1.81 12.28 -16.66
C SER A 15 1.42 11.05 -17.48
N THR A 16 2.41 10.48 -18.16
CA THR A 16 2.24 9.25 -18.97
C THR A 16 2.39 7.97 -18.17
N GLY A 17 2.90 8.04 -16.93
CA GLY A 17 3.12 6.88 -16.05
C GLY A 17 1.94 6.53 -15.13
N GLY A 18 0.76 7.10 -15.39
CA GLY A 18 -0.43 6.99 -14.55
C GLY A 18 -1.23 5.69 -14.72
N LEU A 19 -2.55 5.80 -14.56
CA LEU A 19 -3.47 4.66 -14.67
C LEU A 19 -3.59 4.18 -16.13
N LEU A 20 -3.46 2.87 -16.34
CA LEU A 20 -3.72 2.21 -17.62
C LEU A 20 -5.05 1.43 -17.59
N THR A 21 -5.38 0.73 -18.67
CA THR A 21 -6.62 -0.06 -18.82
C THR A 21 -6.88 -1.00 -17.64
N LYS A 22 -5.83 -1.57 -17.02
CA LYS A 22 -5.93 -2.39 -15.80
C LYS A 22 -6.75 -1.73 -14.69
N ALA A 23 -6.62 -0.41 -14.52
CA ALA A 23 -7.33 0.36 -13.50
C ALA A 23 -8.85 0.40 -13.69
N GLN A 24 -9.34 0.11 -14.90
CA GLN A 24 -10.77 0.05 -15.23
C GLN A 24 -11.30 -1.38 -15.20
N VAL A 25 -10.51 -2.35 -15.68
CA VAL A 25 -11.00 -3.73 -15.93
C VAL A 25 -10.68 -4.73 -14.82
N GLU A 26 -9.71 -4.45 -13.96
CA GLU A 26 -9.25 -5.39 -12.93
C GLU A 26 -9.27 -4.74 -11.55
N GLU A 27 -8.30 -3.86 -11.28
CA GLU A 27 -8.15 -3.17 -10.00
C GLU A 27 -7.31 -1.90 -10.13
N LYS A 28 -7.56 -0.95 -9.24
CA LYS A 28 -6.69 0.21 -8.97
C LYS A 28 -6.56 0.41 -7.47
N TYR A 29 -5.62 1.26 -7.08
CA TYR A 29 -5.37 1.57 -5.69
C TYR A 29 -5.64 3.05 -5.43
N ALA A 30 -6.03 3.38 -4.21
CA ALA A 30 -6.18 4.75 -3.76
C ALA A 30 -5.41 4.94 -2.46
N ILE A 31 -4.80 6.10 -2.30
CA ILE A 31 -4.19 6.54 -1.05
C ILE A 31 -4.82 7.86 -0.64
N THR A 32 -5.26 7.93 0.62
CA THR A 32 -5.72 9.16 1.25
C THR A 32 -4.81 9.54 2.40
N TRP A 33 -4.61 10.84 2.60
CA TRP A 33 -3.84 11.38 3.71
C TRP A 33 -4.26 12.81 4.01
N THR A 34 -4.05 13.26 5.24
CA THR A 34 -4.32 14.64 5.65
C THR A 34 -3.00 15.41 5.72
N SER A 35 -2.89 16.51 4.97
CA SER A 35 -1.74 17.42 5.02
C SER A 35 -2.08 18.68 5.81
N PRO A 36 -1.20 19.18 6.70
CA PRO A 36 -1.44 20.41 7.45
C PRO A 36 -1.23 21.68 6.63
N LYS A 37 -0.63 21.57 5.44
CA LYS A 37 -0.38 22.71 4.54
C LYS A 37 -0.29 22.25 3.10
N GLN A 38 -0.48 23.18 2.18
CA GLN A 38 -0.19 22.98 0.78
C GLN A 38 1.34 22.91 0.57
N GLN A 39 1.82 21.83 -0.04
CA GLN A 39 3.27 21.63 -0.26
C GLN A 39 3.54 20.67 -1.43
N VAL A 40 4.75 20.74 -1.97
CA VAL A 40 5.16 19.93 -3.13
C VAL A 40 5.59 18.54 -2.67
N PHE A 41 5.26 17.51 -3.44
CA PHE A 41 5.78 16.15 -3.30
C PHE A 41 6.08 15.53 -4.67
N GLU A 42 6.94 14.53 -4.68
CA GLU A 42 7.21 13.77 -5.91
C GLU A 42 6.21 12.62 -6.05
N MET A 43 5.62 12.51 -7.23
CA MET A 43 4.72 11.41 -7.57
C MET A 43 5.54 10.13 -7.81
N PRO A 44 5.11 8.95 -7.29
CA PRO A 44 5.75 7.68 -7.61
C PRO A 44 5.72 7.31 -9.11
N THR A 45 4.86 7.98 -9.88
CA THR A 45 4.72 7.85 -11.34
C THR A 45 5.60 8.84 -12.12
N GLY A 46 6.48 9.57 -11.42
CA GLY A 46 7.33 10.61 -11.98
C GLY A 46 6.65 11.98 -12.02
N GLY A 47 7.42 13.03 -11.74
CA GLY A 47 7.00 14.42 -11.71
C GLY A 47 6.67 14.94 -10.30
N SER A 48 6.54 16.26 -10.18
CA SER A 48 6.20 16.93 -8.93
C SER A 48 4.74 17.37 -8.95
N ALA A 49 4.01 17.04 -7.88
CA ALA A 49 2.63 17.47 -7.66
C ALA A 49 2.55 18.32 -6.39
N VAL A 50 1.49 19.13 -6.27
CA VAL A 50 1.23 19.91 -5.06
C VAL A 50 0.08 19.27 -4.30
N MET A 51 0.32 18.77 -3.10
CA MET A 51 -0.75 18.27 -2.23
C MET A 51 -1.54 19.44 -1.64
N ASN A 52 -2.85 19.28 -1.50
CA ASN A 52 -3.73 20.26 -0.91
C ASN A 52 -3.55 20.29 0.62
N GLU A 53 -3.87 21.42 1.25
CA GLU A 53 -4.14 21.45 2.68
C GLU A 53 -5.44 20.70 3.00
N GLY A 54 -5.43 19.88 4.05
CA GLY A 54 -6.51 18.97 4.42
C GLY A 54 -6.41 17.60 3.74
N ASP A 55 -7.57 17.00 3.47
CA ASP A 55 -7.67 15.63 2.98
C ASP A 55 -7.37 15.53 1.47
N ASN A 56 -6.37 14.72 1.16
CA ASN A 56 -5.94 14.41 -0.20
C ASN A 56 -6.37 13.00 -0.57
N LEU A 57 -6.68 12.80 -1.85
CA LEU A 57 -6.99 11.51 -2.44
C LEU A 57 -6.23 11.36 -3.76
N LEU A 58 -5.45 10.29 -3.89
CA LEU A 58 -4.72 9.98 -5.11
C LEU A 58 -4.95 8.53 -5.54
N TYR A 59 -5.24 8.35 -6.83
CA TYR A 59 -5.38 7.04 -7.46
C TYR A 59 -4.06 6.60 -8.11
N LEU A 60 -3.66 5.36 -7.88
CA LEU A 60 -2.42 4.76 -8.38
C LEU A 60 -2.68 3.34 -8.94
N ALA A 61 -1.81 2.88 -9.82
CA ALA A 61 -1.99 1.60 -10.51
C ALA A 61 -1.58 0.40 -9.66
N ARG A 62 -0.60 0.58 -8.75
CA ARG A 62 -0.02 -0.52 -7.95
C ARG A 62 0.05 -0.16 -6.47
N LYS A 63 -0.16 -1.15 -5.60
CA LYS A 63 0.00 -1.04 -4.15
C LYS A 63 1.40 -0.53 -3.74
N GLU A 64 2.43 -0.97 -4.44
CA GLU A 64 3.81 -0.58 -4.20
C GLU A 64 4.02 0.94 -4.33
N GLN A 65 3.39 1.57 -5.33
CA GLN A 65 3.44 3.03 -5.52
C GLN A 65 2.79 3.77 -4.35
N CYS A 66 1.67 3.26 -3.82
CA CYS A 66 1.04 3.82 -2.62
C CYS A 66 1.96 3.71 -1.40
N LEU A 67 2.66 2.58 -1.22
CA LEU A 67 3.60 2.39 -0.11
C LEU A 67 4.86 3.25 -0.24
N ALA A 68 5.34 3.47 -1.47
CA ALA A 68 6.44 4.38 -1.76
C ALA A 68 6.05 5.82 -1.38
N LEU A 69 4.86 6.29 -1.80
CA LEU A 69 4.35 7.60 -1.41
C LEU A 69 4.17 7.72 0.10
N ALA A 70 3.59 6.71 0.74
CA ALA A 70 3.47 6.66 2.20
C ALA A 70 4.82 6.79 2.93
N THR A 71 5.86 6.15 2.40
CA THR A 71 7.22 6.26 2.93
C THR A 71 7.76 7.68 2.80
N GLN A 72 7.54 8.31 1.64
CA GLN A 72 7.90 9.71 1.42
C GLN A 72 7.16 10.64 2.39
N LEU A 73 5.84 10.46 2.55
CA LEU A 73 4.98 11.22 3.47
C LEU A 73 5.47 11.16 4.94
N LYS A 74 5.94 9.98 5.37
CA LYS A 74 6.50 9.75 6.72
C LYS A 74 7.90 10.36 6.92
N THR A 75 8.76 10.33 5.90
CA THR A 75 10.20 10.58 6.05
C THR A 75 10.64 11.98 5.62
N GLN A 76 10.06 12.52 4.55
CA GLN A 76 10.53 13.74 3.89
C GLN A 76 9.79 15.01 4.35
N PHE A 77 8.64 14.87 5.01
CA PHE A 77 7.82 16.00 5.42
C PHE A 77 7.95 16.33 6.90
N LYS A 78 7.92 17.64 7.20
CA LYS A 78 7.85 18.18 8.56
C LYS A 78 6.65 19.15 8.63
N PRO A 79 5.62 18.85 9.44
CA PRO A 79 5.47 17.68 10.32
C PRO A 79 5.25 16.37 9.55
N LYS A 80 5.49 15.23 10.22
CA LYS A 80 5.35 13.89 9.63
C LYS A 80 3.88 13.59 9.32
N ILE A 81 3.63 13.02 8.15
CA ILE A 81 2.29 12.63 7.71
C ILE A 81 2.15 11.11 7.90
N ASP A 82 1.76 10.72 9.12
CA ASP A 82 1.66 9.31 9.51
C ASP A 82 0.26 8.73 9.31
N LYS A 83 -0.75 9.61 9.17
CA LYS A 83 -2.16 9.26 8.99
C LYS A 83 -2.50 9.17 7.50
N TYR A 84 -2.05 8.11 6.87
CA TYR A 84 -2.47 7.74 5.52
C TYR A 84 -3.23 6.41 5.52
N LYS A 85 -4.11 6.25 4.55
CA LYS A 85 -4.94 5.07 4.35
C LYS A 85 -4.81 4.62 2.90
N ILE A 86 -4.62 3.33 2.67
CA ILE A 86 -4.52 2.74 1.34
C ILE A 86 -5.70 1.80 1.13
N TYR A 87 -6.31 1.91 -0.04
CA TYR A 87 -7.47 1.15 -0.48
C TYR A 87 -7.19 0.48 -1.81
N ARG A 88 -7.82 -0.67 -2.03
CA ARG A 88 -7.97 -1.30 -3.35
C ARG A 88 -9.39 -1.09 -3.83
N ILE A 89 -9.52 -0.76 -5.11
CA ILE A 89 -10.79 -0.52 -5.78
C ILE A 89 -10.87 -1.50 -6.95
N TYR A 90 -11.85 -2.38 -6.89
CA TYR A 90 -12.11 -3.37 -7.92
C TYR A 90 -12.91 -2.77 -9.09
N ALA A 91 -12.90 -3.43 -10.24
CA ALA A 91 -13.65 -3.01 -11.42
C ALA A 91 -15.18 -2.93 -11.18
N ASN A 92 -15.71 -3.73 -10.24
CA ASN A 92 -17.12 -3.70 -9.82
C ASN A 92 -17.46 -2.49 -8.91
N GLY A 93 -16.49 -1.66 -8.54
CA GLY A 93 -16.65 -0.52 -7.64
C GLY A 93 -16.54 -0.86 -6.15
N GLU A 94 -16.27 -2.12 -5.79
CA GLU A 94 -16.01 -2.51 -4.40
C GLU A 94 -14.68 -1.92 -3.91
N ILE A 95 -14.71 -1.35 -2.70
CA ILE A 95 -13.56 -0.72 -2.07
C ILE A 95 -13.14 -1.57 -0.88
N GLN A 96 -11.91 -2.09 -0.93
CA GLN A 96 -11.28 -2.85 0.14
C GLN A 96 -10.25 -1.97 0.85
N TYR A 97 -10.42 -1.75 2.15
CA TYR A 97 -9.39 -1.12 2.98
C TYR A 97 -8.19 -2.06 3.17
N LEU A 98 -6.99 -1.64 2.77
CA LEU A 98 -5.81 -2.49 2.75
C LEU A 98 -4.76 -2.15 3.80
N HIS A 99 -4.54 -0.87 4.09
CA HIS A 99 -3.44 -0.48 4.98
C HIS A 99 -3.68 0.87 5.66
N PRO A 100 -3.41 0.99 6.98
CA PRO A 100 -3.14 -0.11 7.92
C PRO A 100 -4.42 -0.91 8.23
N ALA A 101 -4.48 -2.20 7.88
CA ALA A 101 -5.72 -2.99 7.96
C ALA A 101 -6.26 -3.15 9.39
N ASP A 102 -5.37 -3.20 10.38
CA ASP A 102 -5.68 -3.28 11.81
C ASP A 102 -5.66 -1.90 12.50
N GLY A 103 -5.61 -0.81 11.73
CA GLY A 103 -5.56 0.58 12.23
C GLY A 103 -4.21 0.99 12.85
N VAL A 104 -3.31 0.02 13.10
CA VAL A 104 -1.98 0.26 13.66
C VAL A 104 -0.94 -0.05 12.59
N LEU A 105 0.05 0.83 12.45
CA LEU A 105 1.14 0.61 11.51
C LEU A 105 1.84 -0.75 11.76
N PRO A 106 2.15 -1.55 10.71
CA PRO A 106 2.75 -2.88 10.87
C PRO A 106 4.08 -2.88 11.61
N GLU A 107 4.83 -1.77 11.55
CA GLU A 107 6.11 -1.60 12.24
C GLU A 107 5.96 -1.64 13.78
N LYS A 108 4.76 -1.35 14.32
CA LYS A 108 4.46 -1.42 15.75
C LYS A 108 3.73 -2.71 16.08
N VAL A 109 4.11 -3.37 17.17
CA VAL A 109 3.40 -4.56 17.68
C VAL A 109 1.98 -4.19 18.13
N ASN A 110 1.02 -5.07 17.86
CA ASN A 110 -0.37 -4.91 18.26
C ASN A 110 -0.90 -6.24 18.83
N GLN A 111 -1.64 -6.18 19.93
CA GLN A 111 -2.27 -7.37 20.52
C GLN A 111 -3.37 -7.87 19.57
N GLY A 112 -3.40 -9.18 19.29
CA GLY A 112 -4.37 -9.80 18.39
C GLY A 112 -3.86 -10.13 16.98
N ARG A 113 -2.60 -9.80 16.63
CA ARG A 113 -1.98 -10.28 15.38
C ARG A 113 -1.57 -11.76 15.52
N PRO A 114 -2.15 -12.70 14.74
CA PRO A 114 -1.71 -14.09 14.75
C PRO A 114 -0.37 -14.25 14.01
N TYR A 115 0.39 -15.27 14.38
CA TYR A 115 1.55 -15.68 13.60
C TYR A 115 1.09 -16.37 12.31
N VAL A 116 1.36 -15.75 11.16
CA VAL A 116 1.06 -16.32 9.84
C VAL A 116 2.39 -16.67 9.16
N GLY A 117 2.53 -17.92 8.72
CA GLY A 117 3.76 -18.40 8.07
C GLY A 117 4.96 -18.58 9.03
N LYS A 118 4.72 -18.62 10.34
CA LYS A 118 5.76 -18.95 11.32
C LYS A 118 6.03 -20.45 11.27
N ILE A 119 7.30 -20.80 11.09
CA ILE A 119 7.79 -22.18 11.17
C ILE A 119 8.73 -22.23 12.36
N ASP A 120 8.45 -23.11 13.32
CA ASP A 120 9.20 -23.24 14.57
C ASP A 120 10.50 -24.05 14.36
N ARG A 121 11.31 -23.66 13.37
CA ARG A 121 12.66 -24.18 13.14
C ARG A 121 13.58 -23.11 12.56
N SER A 122 14.88 -23.29 12.72
CA SER A 122 15.87 -22.43 12.06
C SER A 122 16.02 -22.77 10.57
N ILE A 123 16.52 -21.82 9.77
CA ILE A 123 16.72 -22.04 8.32
C ILE A 123 17.67 -23.20 8.01
N GLY A 124 18.65 -23.46 8.88
CA GLY A 124 19.60 -24.57 8.74
C GLY A 124 19.00 -25.95 9.08
N GLN A 125 17.78 -25.99 9.64
CA GLN A 125 17.05 -27.23 9.95
C GLN A 125 16.02 -27.57 8.88
N ASN A 126 16.04 -26.90 7.72
CA ASN A 126 15.20 -27.30 6.60
C ASN A 126 15.67 -28.66 6.05
N PRO A 127 14.73 -29.57 5.69
CA PRO A 127 15.08 -30.84 5.10
C PRO A 127 15.80 -30.66 3.77
N GLU A 128 16.69 -31.61 3.46
CA GLU A 128 17.39 -31.65 2.17
C GLU A 128 16.39 -31.93 1.04
N PRO A 129 16.49 -31.24 -0.12
CA PRO A 129 15.57 -31.44 -1.25
C PRO A 129 15.44 -32.90 -1.71
N ALA A 130 16.53 -33.68 -1.59
CA ALA A 130 16.53 -35.09 -1.95
C ALA A 130 15.57 -35.94 -1.10
N THR A 131 15.42 -35.60 0.19
CA THR A 131 14.58 -36.36 1.14
C THR A 131 13.09 -36.18 0.88
N ILE A 132 12.70 -35.05 0.26
CA ILE A 132 11.31 -34.70 -0.04
C ILE A 132 11.00 -34.76 -1.55
N LYS A 133 11.87 -35.40 -2.33
CA LYS A 133 11.70 -35.51 -3.78
C LYS A 133 10.38 -36.20 -4.12
N PHE A 134 9.70 -35.72 -5.16
CA PHE A 134 8.40 -36.22 -5.64
C PHE A 134 7.23 -36.14 -4.63
N SER A 135 7.41 -35.46 -3.49
CA SER A 135 6.35 -35.28 -2.49
C SER A 135 5.38 -34.13 -2.80
N GLY A 136 5.73 -33.26 -3.75
CA GLY A 136 5.02 -32.00 -4.01
C GLY A 136 5.25 -30.92 -2.96
N LYS A 137 6.00 -31.21 -1.88
CA LYS A 137 6.38 -30.27 -0.84
C LYS A 137 7.71 -29.59 -1.15
N LYS A 138 7.91 -28.41 -0.58
CA LYS A 138 9.14 -27.61 -0.64
C LYS A 138 9.88 -27.70 0.68
N THR A 139 11.19 -27.44 0.64
CA THR A 139 12.07 -27.55 1.82
C THR A 139 11.74 -26.54 2.91
N TYR A 140 11.06 -25.46 2.58
CA TYR A 140 10.63 -24.43 3.53
C TYR A 140 9.19 -24.60 3.97
N ASP A 141 8.47 -25.62 3.49
CA ASP A 141 7.11 -25.85 3.97
C ASP A 141 7.13 -26.25 5.45
N PRO A 142 6.08 -25.91 6.22
CA PRO A 142 5.96 -26.29 7.62
C PRO A 142 6.14 -27.80 7.85
#